data_AF-A0A7S1SST1-F1
#
_entry.id   AF-A0A7S1SST1-F1
#
_cell.length_a   1.000
_cell.length_b   1.000
_cell.length_c   1.000
_cell.angle_alpha   90.00
_cell.angle_beta   90.00
_cell.angle_gamma   90.00
#
_symmetry.space_group_name_H-M   'P 1'
#
loop_
_entity.id
_entity.type
_entity.pdbx_description
1 polymer ?
#
loop_
_entity_poly.entity_id
_entity_poly.type
_entity_poly.pdbx_seq_one_letter_code
_entity_poly.pdbx_strand_id
1 'polypeptide(L)'
;HDSSVVSSAHLVAIKTLHCGAVLFACDSPAVLVAMEGAFLRTSQPSTSVSDAALGCFLPSSPERQQLLIPRGAALQIWSTDGMGGLELVGETVVRERVEAVRTVPRGGDLLDAVLLLTSDHVATLSAWDASEGGLRPLATQFLAVFDEDVQDGRPPAVPRLAGAYLSEGHSMCNNGVSSLTLFAAALVEGFIHFVFVPPDHTLHFFSASCEQLRASGQSQSAQGLVRSEDMVTVLSMAFMPLRSEVNIEGNPMLAILHANTGYLGQAVNLQCLVVNLDKGTLEPGPWIARNLHP
;
A
#
# COMPACT_ATOMS: atom_id res chain seq x y z
N HIS A 1 -42.66 10.15 -20.48
CA HIS A 1 -42.27 11.19 -21.45
C HIS A 1 -41.58 12.30 -20.70
N ASP A 2 -40.26 12.42 -20.91
CA ASP A 2 -39.51 13.66 -21.21
C ASP A 2 -40.06 14.99 -20.70
N SER A 3 -39.28 15.99 -20.33
CA SER A 3 -37.85 16.20 -20.09
C SER A 3 -37.73 17.70 -19.76
N SER A 4 -36.60 18.09 -19.17
CA SER A 4 -36.01 19.43 -19.23
C SER A 4 -36.71 20.60 -18.49
N VAL A 5 -36.24 20.84 -17.26
CA VAL A 5 -36.06 22.22 -16.77
C VAL A 5 -34.62 22.61 -17.09
N VAL A 6 -34.48 23.45 -18.09
CA VAL A 6 -33.24 24.16 -18.44
C VAL A 6 -33.03 25.24 -17.38
N SER A 7 -31.93 25.18 -16.64
CA SER A 7 -31.41 26.29 -15.84
C SER A 7 -30.05 26.68 -16.40
N SER A 8 -30.01 27.91 -16.90
CA SER A 8 -28.96 28.57 -17.68
C SER A 8 -27.60 28.63 -16.96
N ALA A 9 -26.59 27.98 -17.54
CA ALA A 9 -25.21 28.38 -17.36
C ALA A 9 -24.87 29.45 -18.41
N HIS A 10 -24.43 30.62 -17.94
CA HIS A 10 -23.97 31.69 -18.81
C HIS A 10 -22.73 31.26 -19.59
N LEU A 11 -22.89 31.07 -20.90
CA LEU A 11 -21.82 30.73 -21.82
C LEU A 11 -21.10 32.02 -22.20
N VAL A 12 -20.04 32.37 -21.47
CA VAL A 12 -19.13 33.46 -21.85
C VAL A 12 -18.23 32.93 -22.96
N ALA A 13 -18.57 33.22 -24.21
CA ALA A 13 -17.73 32.92 -25.36
C ALA A 13 -16.56 33.93 -25.40
N ILE A 14 -15.40 33.53 -24.86
CA ILE A 14 -14.15 34.26 -25.07
C ILE A 14 -13.52 33.73 -26.36
N LYS A 15 -13.50 34.59 -27.38
CA LYS A 15 -12.89 34.31 -28.69
C LYS A 15 -11.36 34.33 -28.54
N THR A 16 -10.74 33.25 -28.98
CA THR A 16 -9.34 32.85 -28.86
C THR A 16 -8.32 33.77 -29.53
N LEU A 17 -7.08 33.74 -29.03
CA LEU A 17 -5.86 33.76 -29.84
C LEU A 17 -4.73 33.02 -29.10
N HIS A 18 -4.34 31.87 -29.66
CA HIS A 18 -3.21 30.97 -29.37
C HIS A 18 -2.91 30.58 -27.91
N CYS A 19 -3.02 29.27 -27.63
CA CYS A 19 -2.74 28.58 -26.37
C CYS A 19 -3.78 28.83 -25.25
N GLY A 20 -5.00 28.32 -25.43
CA GLY A 20 -6.03 28.35 -24.39
C GLY A 20 -6.13 27.04 -23.62
N ALA A 21 -5.65 27.01 -22.37
CA ALA A 21 -6.19 26.09 -21.38
C ALA A 21 -7.47 26.73 -20.81
N VAL A 22 -8.60 26.01 -20.87
CA VAL A 22 -9.86 26.46 -20.25
C VAL A 22 -9.96 25.77 -18.91
N LEU A 23 -9.80 26.53 -17.83
CA LEU A 23 -10.04 26.07 -16.46
C LEU A 23 -11.52 26.28 -16.11
N PHE A 24 -12.24 25.19 -15.85
CA PHE A 24 -13.52 25.24 -15.16
C PHE A 24 -13.28 24.83 -13.71
N ALA A 25 -13.51 25.74 -12.77
CA ALA A 25 -13.61 25.41 -11.35
C ALA A 25 -15.07 25.09 -11.05
N CYS A 26 -15.37 23.81 -10.76
CA CYS A 26 -16.61 23.38 -10.15
C CYS A 26 -16.28 22.42 -9.01
N ASP A 27 -17.10 22.43 -7.96
CA ASP A 27 -16.88 21.73 -6.68
C ASP A 27 -17.05 20.18 -6.71
N SER A 28 -16.66 19.50 -7.80
CA SER A 28 -16.61 18.03 -7.91
C SER A 28 -15.68 17.57 -9.05
N PRO A 29 -15.10 16.35 -8.98
CA PRO A 29 -13.83 16.03 -9.64
C PRO A 29 -13.94 16.09 -11.16
N ALA A 30 -13.14 16.99 -11.74
CA ALA A 30 -13.08 17.22 -13.16
C ALA A 30 -12.58 15.99 -13.91
N VAL A 31 -13.44 15.42 -14.76
CA VAL A 31 -13.04 14.50 -15.82
C VAL A 31 -12.33 15.33 -16.90
N LEU A 32 -11.02 15.12 -17.01
CA LEU A 32 -10.14 15.83 -17.92
C LEU A 32 -10.17 15.12 -19.28
N VAL A 33 -11.04 15.57 -20.20
CA VAL A 33 -11.00 15.11 -21.60
C VAL A 33 -10.01 16.01 -22.34
N ALA A 34 -8.74 15.61 -22.40
CA ALA A 34 -7.74 16.28 -23.21
C ALA A 34 -7.87 15.84 -24.68
N MET A 35 -8.20 16.79 -25.57
CA MET A 35 -7.95 16.64 -27.00
C MET A 35 -6.46 16.89 -27.28
N GLU A 36 -5.85 15.96 -28.02
CA GLU A 36 -4.50 15.85 -28.59
C GLU A 36 -3.44 16.93 -28.29
N GLY A 37 -2.28 16.48 -27.77
CA GLY A 37 -0.99 17.18 -27.89
C GLY A 37 -0.52 18.04 -26.70
N ALA A 38 -1.07 17.87 -25.50
CA ALA A 38 -0.63 18.62 -24.33
C ALA A 38 0.75 18.14 -23.82
N PHE A 39 1.70 19.07 -23.69
CA PHE A 39 2.97 18.84 -22.98
C PHE A 39 2.81 19.25 -21.51
N LEU A 40 2.88 18.28 -20.61
CA LEU A 40 2.81 18.50 -19.17
C LEU A 40 4.23 18.60 -18.61
N ARG A 41 4.54 19.73 -17.96
CA ARG A 41 5.82 19.94 -17.26
C ARG A 41 5.55 20.29 -15.81
N THR A 42 6.19 19.56 -14.90
CA THR A 42 6.16 19.85 -13.47
C THR A 42 6.99 21.09 -13.17
N SER A 43 6.37 22.18 -12.70
CA SER A 43 7.06 23.41 -12.32
C SER A 43 7.72 23.32 -10.95
N GLN A 44 7.11 22.55 -10.04
CA GLN A 44 7.62 22.30 -8.69
C GLN A 44 7.45 20.81 -8.36
N PRO A 45 8.54 20.10 -8.00
CA PRO A 45 8.46 18.73 -7.52
C PRO A 45 7.56 18.63 -6.27
N SER A 46 6.96 17.46 -6.06
CA SER A 46 6.18 17.22 -4.85
C SER A 46 7.03 17.43 -3.59
N THR A 47 6.49 18.16 -2.62
CA THR A 47 7.17 18.41 -1.33
C THR A 47 6.57 17.59 -0.19
N SER A 48 5.43 16.93 -0.41
CA SER A 48 4.77 16.11 0.60
C SER A 48 5.52 14.81 0.81
N VAL A 49 5.83 14.49 2.07
CA VAL A 49 6.39 13.20 2.47
C VAL A 49 5.24 12.22 2.66
N SER A 50 5.25 11.09 1.96
CA SER A 50 4.20 10.06 2.10
C SER A 50 4.53 9.02 3.16
N ASP A 51 5.81 8.69 3.34
CA ASP A 51 6.28 7.63 4.24
C ASP A 51 7.79 7.83 4.51
N ALA A 52 8.40 6.98 5.32
CA ALA A 52 9.85 6.94 5.50
C ALA A 52 10.36 5.55 5.91
N ALA A 53 11.57 5.19 5.50
CA ALA A 53 12.24 3.96 5.92
C ALA A 53 13.68 4.23 6.37
N LEU A 54 14.16 3.47 7.34
CA LEU A 54 15.55 3.49 7.82
C LEU A 54 16.24 2.19 7.40
N GLY A 55 17.46 2.28 6.90
CA GLY A 55 18.24 1.11 6.46
C GLY A 55 19.64 1.47 5.99
N CYS A 56 20.44 0.47 5.65
CA CYS A 56 21.79 0.63 5.10
C CYS A 56 21.76 0.46 3.58
N PHE A 57 21.53 1.55 2.84
CA PHE A 57 21.29 1.52 1.39
C PHE A 57 22.53 1.85 0.55
N LEU A 58 23.54 2.52 1.12
CA LEU A 58 24.69 3.04 0.36
C LEU A 58 26.00 2.33 0.70
N PRO A 59 26.80 1.92 -0.30
CA PRO A 59 28.07 1.22 -0.09
C PRO A 59 29.17 2.10 0.50
N SER A 60 29.05 3.43 0.37
CA SER A 60 30.02 4.39 0.92
C SER A 60 29.90 4.54 2.44
N SER A 61 28.82 4.03 3.06
CA SER A 61 28.58 4.14 4.49
C SER A 61 27.70 2.98 5.00
N PRO A 62 28.16 1.71 4.88
CA PRO A 62 27.36 0.54 5.23
C PRO A 62 27.07 0.44 6.74
N GLU A 63 27.88 1.09 7.57
CA GLU A 63 27.69 1.14 9.02
C GLU A 63 26.74 2.24 9.49
N ARG A 64 26.36 3.18 8.60
CA ARG A 64 25.44 4.27 8.93
C ARG A 64 24.06 3.93 8.39
N GLN A 65 23.03 4.07 9.23
CA GLN A 65 21.67 4.04 8.75
C GLN A 65 21.37 5.33 7.96
N GLN A 66 20.81 5.17 6.77
CA GLN A 66 20.24 6.24 5.97
C GLN A 66 18.72 6.26 6.12
N LEU A 67 18.15 7.45 5.97
CA LEU A 67 16.73 7.72 5.96
C LEU A 67 16.26 7.88 4.50
N LEU A 68 15.39 7.00 4.06
CA LEU A 68 14.78 7.03 2.74
C LEU A 68 13.40 7.70 2.84
N ILE A 69 13.19 8.79 2.08
CA ILE A 69 11.99 9.61 2.13
C ILE A 69 11.38 9.71 0.71
N PRO A 70 10.23 9.06 0.45
CA PRO A 70 9.42 9.32 -0.73
C PRO A 70 8.74 10.69 -0.70
N ARG A 71 8.81 11.39 -1.83
CA ARG A 71 8.12 12.67 -2.11
C ARG A 71 7.47 12.62 -3.48
N GLY A 72 6.24 12.09 -3.53
CA GLY A 72 5.59 11.78 -4.80
C GLY A 72 6.33 10.64 -5.50
N ALA A 73 6.87 10.89 -6.69
CA ALA A 73 7.67 9.93 -7.44
C ALA A 73 9.19 10.02 -7.15
N ALA A 74 9.64 11.04 -6.40
CA ALA A 74 11.04 11.17 -6.00
C ALA A 74 11.30 10.37 -4.71
N LEU A 75 12.45 9.71 -4.64
CA LEU A 75 12.96 9.00 -3.47
C LEU A 75 14.28 9.65 -3.06
N GLN A 76 14.29 10.27 -1.88
CA GLN A 76 15.46 10.95 -1.33
C GLN A 76 16.13 10.11 -0.26
N ILE A 77 17.45 9.98 -0.33
CA ILE A 77 18.28 9.29 0.65
C ILE A 77 19.01 10.35 1.46
N TRP A 78 18.80 10.32 2.77
CA TRP A 78 19.42 11.22 3.73
C TRP A 78 20.34 10.43 4.65
N SER A 79 21.48 11.02 5.02
CA SER A 79 22.38 10.44 6.02
C SER A 79 22.64 11.44 7.15
N THR A 80 23.05 10.93 8.30
CA THR A 80 23.49 11.80 9.39
C THR A 80 24.86 12.40 9.07
N ASP A 81 24.94 13.72 9.15
CA ASP A 81 26.22 14.42 9.03
C ASP A 81 27.06 14.21 10.30
N GLY A 82 28.35 14.51 10.23
CA GLY A 82 29.27 14.39 11.39
C GLY A 82 28.96 15.35 12.55
N MET A 83 27.98 16.24 12.40
CA MET A 83 27.54 17.25 13.36
C MET A 83 26.14 16.94 13.96
N GLY A 84 25.52 15.83 13.56
CA GLY A 84 24.21 15.39 14.02
C GLY A 84 23.01 15.94 13.23
N GLY A 85 23.24 16.63 12.12
CA GLY A 85 22.22 17.03 11.14
C GLY A 85 21.94 15.93 10.10
N LEU A 86 21.03 16.22 9.16
CA LEU A 86 20.72 15.36 8.03
C LEU A 86 21.20 16.02 6.73
N GLU A 87 21.95 15.28 5.93
CA GLU A 87 22.37 15.70 4.59
C GLU A 87 21.76 14.81 3.50
N LEU A 88 21.36 15.41 2.40
CA LEU A 88 20.87 14.70 1.22
C LEU A 88 22.06 14.08 0.49
N VAL A 89 22.11 12.74 0.45
CA VAL A 89 23.22 11.99 -0.16
C VAL A 89 22.85 11.41 -1.53
N GLY A 90 21.56 11.31 -1.84
CA GLY A 90 21.10 10.84 -3.14
C GLY A 90 19.62 11.13 -3.38
N GLU A 91 19.24 11.24 -4.65
CA GLU A 91 17.85 11.32 -5.08
C GLU A 91 17.68 10.49 -6.36
N THR A 92 16.61 9.70 -6.40
CA THR A 92 16.20 8.96 -7.60
C THR A 92 14.72 9.18 -7.86
N VAL A 93 14.27 9.00 -9.09
CA VAL A 93 12.89 9.21 -9.48
C VAL A 93 12.34 7.90 -10.02
N VAL A 94 11.25 7.43 -9.43
CA VAL A 94 10.49 6.29 -9.94
C VAL A 94 9.40 6.76 -10.90
N ARG A 95 8.81 5.83 -11.64
CA ARG A 95 7.81 6.16 -12.67
C ARG A 95 6.51 6.72 -12.08
N GLU A 96 6.08 6.17 -10.96
CA GLU A 96 4.78 6.47 -10.33
C GLU A 96 4.97 6.98 -8.90
N ARG A 97 3.92 7.57 -8.33
CA ARG A 97 3.94 8.04 -6.94
C ARG A 97 4.17 6.86 -6.00
N VAL A 98 5.11 7.01 -5.07
CA VAL A 98 5.36 6.05 -3.99
C VAL A 98 4.38 6.30 -2.85
N GLU A 99 3.56 5.29 -2.56
CA GLU A 99 2.58 5.29 -1.47
C GLU A 99 3.18 4.77 -0.17
N ALA A 100 4.04 3.75 -0.23
CA ALA A 100 4.73 3.22 0.94
C ALA A 100 6.14 2.70 0.60
N VAL A 101 7.02 2.70 1.61
CA VAL A 101 8.40 2.22 1.49
C VAL A 101 8.83 1.42 2.72
N ARG A 102 9.44 0.26 2.53
CA ARG A 102 9.99 -0.56 3.63
C ARG A 102 11.40 -1.05 3.32
N THR A 103 12.20 -1.20 4.36
CA THR A 103 13.53 -1.80 4.29
C THR A 103 13.41 -3.32 4.36
N VAL A 104 14.13 -4.01 3.50
CA VAL A 104 14.27 -5.48 3.53
C VAL A 104 15.75 -5.82 3.79
N PRO A 105 16.10 -6.26 5.00
CA PRO A 105 17.46 -6.67 5.32
C PRO A 105 17.90 -7.83 4.43
N ARG A 106 19.09 -7.72 3.81
CA ARG A 106 19.60 -8.78 2.92
C ARG A 106 20.59 -9.74 3.59
N GLY A 107 21.03 -9.41 4.81
CA GLY A 107 22.02 -10.20 5.56
C GLY A 107 23.42 -10.19 4.95
N GLY A 108 24.43 -10.50 5.77
CA GLY A 108 25.84 -10.44 5.36
C GLY A 108 26.34 -9.02 5.09
N ASP A 109 27.30 -8.88 4.17
CA ASP A 109 27.88 -7.58 3.76
C ASP A 109 27.07 -6.89 2.65
N LEU A 110 25.85 -7.36 2.36
CA LEU A 110 24.98 -6.78 1.36
C LEU A 110 24.19 -5.61 1.95
N LEU A 111 24.05 -4.55 1.15
CA LEU A 111 23.18 -3.41 1.45
C LEU A 111 21.71 -3.86 1.51
N ASP A 112 20.92 -3.17 2.32
CA ASP A 112 19.49 -3.44 2.42
C ASP A 112 18.78 -3.21 1.08
N ALA A 113 17.80 -4.05 0.80
CA ALA A 113 16.86 -3.81 -0.28
C ALA A 113 15.74 -2.88 0.18
N VAL A 114 15.05 -2.28 -0.78
CA VAL A 114 13.92 -1.38 -0.59
C VAL A 114 12.71 -2.01 -1.25
N LEU A 115 11.67 -2.28 -0.48
CA LEU A 115 10.35 -2.60 -1.01
C LEU A 115 9.57 -1.30 -1.20
N LEU A 116 9.24 -1.00 -2.46
CA LEU A 116 8.43 0.13 -2.86
C LEU A 116 7.03 -0.34 -3.23
N LEU A 117 6.04 0.44 -2.83
CA LEU A 117 4.65 0.26 -3.24
C LEU A 117 4.15 1.57 -3.86
N THR A 118 3.69 1.50 -5.10
CA THR A 118 3.29 2.67 -5.88
C THR A 118 1.77 2.81 -6.00
N SER A 119 1.32 3.99 -6.43
CA SER A 119 -0.10 4.33 -6.57
C SER A 119 -0.85 3.53 -7.64
N ASP A 120 -0.12 2.89 -8.55
CA ASP A 120 -0.64 1.93 -9.53
C ASP A 120 -0.66 0.48 -9.00
N HIS A 121 -0.48 0.30 -7.69
CA HIS A 121 -0.51 -1.00 -7.02
C HIS A 121 0.61 -1.97 -7.45
N VAL A 122 1.75 -1.43 -7.89
CA VAL A 122 2.95 -2.21 -8.14
C VAL A 122 3.81 -2.28 -6.89
N ALA A 123 4.24 -3.50 -6.54
CA ALA A 123 5.30 -3.72 -5.58
C ALA A 123 6.62 -3.97 -6.32
N THR A 124 7.65 -3.22 -5.96
CA THR A 124 9.00 -3.36 -6.52
C THR A 124 10.01 -3.53 -5.40
N LEU A 125 10.73 -4.65 -5.41
CA LEU A 125 11.91 -4.83 -4.58
C LEU A 125 13.11 -4.30 -5.36
N SER A 126 13.83 -3.35 -4.79
CA SER A 126 15.01 -2.72 -5.42
C SER A 126 16.23 -2.79 -4.51
N ALA A 127 17.42 -2.74 -5.10
CA ALA A 127 18.66 -2.51 -4.37
C ALA A 127 19.40 -1.33 -4.98
N TRP A 128 20.23 -0.66 -4.18
CA TRP A 128 21.07 0.41 -4.70
C TRP A 128 22.11 -0.14 -5.67
N ASP A 129 22.22 0.49 -6.84
CA ASP A 129 23.25 0.23 -7.83
C ASP A 129 24.07 1.51 -8.04
N ALA A 130 25.30 1.50 -7.52
CA ALA A 130 26.21 2.63 -7.61
C ALA A 130 26.65 2.93 -9.05
N SER A 131 26.59 1.94 -9.96
CA SER A 131 26.94 2.15 -11.37
C SER A 131 25.87 2.91 -12.14
N GLU A 132 24.60 2.70 -11.77
CA GLU A 132 23.45 3.42 -12.33
C GLU A 132 23.12 4.70 -11.56
N GLY A 133 23.71 4.89 -10.38
CA GLY A 133 23.48 6.04 -9.52
C GLY A 133 22.05 6.08 -8.96
N GLY A 134 21.45 4.91 -8.72
CA GLY A 134 20.05 4.81 -8.33
C GLY A 134 19.62 3.43 -7.84
N LEU A 135 18.30 3.23 -7.76
CA LEU A 135 17.72 1.96 -7.37
C LEU A 135 17.53 1.08 -8.61
N ARG A 136 18.12 -0.12 -8.57
CA ARG A 136 17.90 -1.17 -9.57
C ARG A 136 16.81 -2.13 -9.08
N PRO A 137 15.77 -2.40 -9.88
CA PRO A 137 14.76 -3.39 -9.51
C PRO A 137 15.37 -4.80 -9.50
N LEU A 138 15.14 -5.53 -8.41
CA LEU A 138 15.43 -6.95 -8.26
C LEU A 138 14.22 -7.80 -8.69
N ALA A 139 13.03 -7.38 -8.27
CA ALA A 139 11.77 -8.03 -8.58
C ALA A 139 10.65 -6.98 -8.65
N THR A 140 9.62 -7.25 -9.45
CA THR A 140 8.46 -6.36 -9.61
C THR A 140 7.21 -7.21 -9.80
N GLN A 141 6.13 -6.83 -9.13
CA GLN A 141 4.88 -7.55 -9.15
C GLN A 141 3.69 -6.59 -9.05
N PHE A 142 2.69 -6.81 -9.89
CA PHE A 142 1.43 -6.10 -9.81
C PHE A 142 0.56 -6.76 -8.74
N LEU A 143 0.11 -5.99 -7.74
CA LEU A 143 -0.64 -6.54 -6.61
C LEU A 143 -2.15 -6.44 -6.77
N ALA A 144 -2.66 -5.59 -7.67
CA ALA A 144 -4.09 -5.40 -7.76
C ALA A 144 -4.78 -6.54 -8.50
N VAL A 145 -5.76 -7.13 -7.81
CA VAL A 145 -6.65 -8.17 -8.29
C VAL A 145 -7.75 -7.49 -9.09
N PHE A 146 -7.70 -7.56 -10.42
CA PHE A 146 -8.73 -6.92 -11.26
C PHE A 146 -9.56 -7.86 -12.13
N ASP A 147 -9.10 -9.07 -12.49
CA ASP A 147 -9.80 -9.83 -13.55
C ASP A 147 -10.36 -11.20 -13.17
N GLU A 148 -9.75 -11.95 -12.24
CA GLU A 148 -10.26 -13.32 -11.94
C GLU A 148 -11.43 -13.34 -10.95
N ASP A 149 -11.51 -12.38 -10.02
CA ASP A 149 -12.59 -12.31 -9.01
C ASP A 149 -13.95 -11.82 -9.55
N VAL A 150 -13.96 -11.13 -10.70
CA VAL A 150 -15.21 -10.67 -11.34
C VAL A 150 -16.00 -11.86 -11.91
N GLN A 151 -15.34 -12.97 -12.25
CA GLN A 151 -16.01 -14.16 -12.77
C GLN A 151 -16.82 -14.91 -11.70
N ASP A 152 -16.46 -14.76 -10.42
CA ASP A 152 -17.15 -15.39 -9.28
C ASP A 152 -18.23 -14.49 -8.65
N GLY A 153 -18.60 -13.38 -9.30
CA GLY A 153 -19.64 -12.48 -8.82
C GLY A 153 -19.22 -11.63 -7.61
N ARG A 154 -17.92 -11.53 -7.31
CA ARG A 154 -17.40 -10.61 -6.29
C ARG A 154 -17.44 -9.16 -6.82
N PRO A 155 -17.73 -8.17 -5.96
CA PRO A 155 -17.71 -6.77 -6.36
C PRO A 155 -16.31 -6.36 -6.83
N PRO A 156 -16.19 -5.40 -7.77
CA PRO A 156 -14.90 -4.94 -8.25
C PRO A 156 -14.06 -4.38 -7.10
N ALA A 157 -12.76 -4.67 -7.13
CA ALA A 157 -11.78 -4.10 -6.24
C ALA A 157 -11.87 -2.56 -6.24
N VAL A 158 -12.32 -1.97 -5.12
CA VAL A 158 -12.37 -0.51 -4.94
C VAL A 158 -11.06 -0.03 -4.29
N PRO A 159 -10.29 0.87 -4.93
CA PRO A 159 -9.09 1.44 -4.32
C PRO A 159 -9.41 2.13 -2.98
N ARG A 160 -8.52 1.99 -2.01
CA ARG A 160 -8.69 2.63 -0.69
C ARG A 160 -8.64 4.15 -0.81
N LEU A 161 -9.61 4.82 -0.19
CA LEU A 161 -9.63 6.29 -0.10
C LEU A 161 -8.49 6.84 0.78
N ALA A 162 -8.05 6.05 1.76
CA ALA A 162 -6.98 6.43 2.69
C ALA A 162 -5.56 6.20 2.13
N GLY A 163 -5.43 5.85 0.84
CA GLY A 163 -4.16 5.45 0.23
C GLY A 163 -3.76 4.02 0.59
N ALA A 164 -2.59 3.60 0.13
CA ALA A 164 -2.07 2.28 0.43
C ALA A 164 -1.49 2.22 1.85
N TYR A 165 -1.69 1.11 2.55
CA TYR A 165 -1.02 0.84 3.82
C TYR A 165 -0.14 -0.38 3.65
N LEU A 166 1.09 -0.31 4.18
CA LEU A 166 2.05 -1.40 4.21
C LEU A 166 2.53 -1.57 5.65
N SER A 167 2.47 -2.78 6.19
CA SER A 167 2.98 -3.08 7.54
C SER A 167 4.50 -2.94 7.60
N GLU A 168 5.05 -2.95 8.81
CA GLU A 168 6.47 -3.29 9.00
C GLU A 168 6.76 -4.72 8.50
N GLY A 169 8.04 -4.97 8.19
CA GLY A 169 8.51 -6.28 7.77
C GLY A 169 8.58 -7.26 8.92
N HIS A 170 7.93 -8.41 8.77
CA HIS A 170 7.94 -9.49 9.75
C HIS A 170 8.90 -10.60 9.31
N SER A 171 10.00 -10.76 10.02
CA SER A 171 10.99 -11.79 9.72
C SER A 171 10.57 -13.13 10.31
N MET A 172 10.50 -14.16 9.46
CA MET A 172 10.19 -15.52 9.86
C MET A 172 11.36 -16.44 9.54
N CYS A 173 11.80 -17.20 10.54
CA CYS A 173 12.83 -18.21 10.38
C CYS A 173 12.16 -19.58 10.29
N ASN A 174 12.15 -20.21 9.11
CA ASN A 174 11.67 -21.57 8.98
C ASN A 174 12.84 -22.54 9.24
N ASN A 175 12.78 -23.32 10.32
CA ASN A 175 13.73 -24.40 10.63
C ASN A 175 15.22 -24.01 10.63
N GLY A 176 15.56 -22.77 11.02
CA GLY A 176 16.95 -22.34 11.22
C GLY A 176 17.76 -22.07 9.95
N VAL A 177 17.14 -22.15 8.77
CA VAL A 177 17.81 -21.86 7.49
C VAL A 177 17.03 -20.77 6.77
N SER A 178 17.57 -19.55 6.88
CA SER A 178 17.19 -18.34 6.15
C SER A 178 15.84 -17.68 6.51
N SER A 179 15.87 -16.35 6.66
CA SER A 179 14.72 -15.54 7.06
C SER A 179 13.91 -15.09 5.85
N LEU A 180 12.63 -15.44 5.83
CA LEU A 180 11.63 -14.84 4.95
C LEU A 180 11.15 -13.53 5.57
N THR A 181 11.04 -12.46 4.78
CA THR A 181 10.39 -11.22 5.27
C THR A 181 8.97 -11.13 4.70
N LEU A 182 7.98 -10.99 5.58
CA LEU A 182 6.57 -10.90 5.22
C LEU A 182 6.03 -9.49 5.50
N PHE A 183 5.27 -8.96 4.55
CA PHE A 183 4.56 -7.69 4.69
C PHE A 183 3.07 -7.90 4.46
N ALA A 184 2.23 -7.16 5.17
CA ALA A 184 0.80 -7.08 4.93
C ALA A 184 0.47 -5.71 4.33
N ALA A 185 -0.25 -5.69 3.21
CA ALA A 185 -0.63 -4.49 2.50
C ALA A 185 -2.15 -4.39 2.32
N ALA A 186 -2.71 -3.22 2.60
CA ALA A 186 -4.09 -2.89 2.29
C ALA A 186 -4.09 -1.86 1.16
N LEU A 187 -4.45 -2.29 -0.05
CA LEU A 187 -4.47 -1.49 -1.28
C LEU A 187 -5.89 -1.18 -1.74
N VAL A 188 -6.76 -2.15 -1.53
CA VAL A 188 -8.14 -2.23 -2.00
C VAL A 188 -9.01 -2.55 -0.80
N GLU A 189 -10.20 -1.96 -0.73
CA GLU A 189 -11.18 -2.26 0.32
C GLU A 189 -11.59 -3.74 0.28
N GLY A 190 -11.70 -4.38 1.46
CA GLY A 190 -12.11 -5.78 1.56
C GLY A 190 -11.02 -6.84 1.29
N PHE A 191 -9.78 -6.47 0.98
CA PHE A 191 -8.67 -7.40 0.78
C PHE A 191 -7.41 -7.00 1.54
N ILE A 192 -6.67 -8.01 1.99
CA ILE A 192 -5.30 -7.86 2.51
C ILE A 192 -4.37 -8.64 1.59
N HIS A 193 -3.33 -7.98 1.12
CA HIS A 193 -2.30 -8.55 0.27
C HIS A 193 -1.10 -8.89 1.14
N PHE A 194 -0.54 -10.07 0.96
CA PHE A 194 0.66 -10.51 1.64
C PHE A 194 1.80 -10.54 0.64
N VAL A 195 2.87 -9.79 0.93
CA VAL A 195 4.07 -9.73 0.09
C VAL A 195 5.21 -10.43 0.80
N PHE A 196 5.83 -11.37 0.11
CA PHE A 196 6.87 -12.21 0.64
C PHE A 196 8.18 -11.90 -0.06
N VAL A 197 9.23 -11.72 0.73
CA VAL A 197 10.59 -11.57 0.24
C VAL A 197 11.45 -12.70 0.80
N PRO A 198 11.55 -13.83 0.07
CA PRO A 198 12.50 -14.89 0.38
C PRO A 198 13.96 -14.42 0.32
N PRO A 199 14.90 -15.24 0.82
CA PRO A 199 16.33 -14.92 0.85
C PRO A 199 16.97 -14.76 -0.53
N ASP A 200 16.36 -15.32 -1.58
CA ASP A 200 16.81 -15.12 -2.97
C ASP A 200 16.36 -13.77 -3.57
N HIS A 201 15.63 -12.96 -2.78
CA HIS A 201 15.13 -11.63 -3.13
C HIS A 201 14.18 -11.64 -4.34
N THR A 202 13.43 -12.72 -4.51
CA THR A 202 12.24 -12.72 -5.36
C THR A 202 11.04 -12.11 -4.63
N LEU A 203 9.94 -11.85 -5.35
CA LEU A 203 8.66 -11.43 -4.77
C LEU A 203 7.61 -12.50 -5.00
N HIS A 204 6.95 -12.92 -3.93
CA HIS A 204 5.72 -13.69 -4.00
C HIS A 204 4.59 -12.92 -3.35
N PHE A 205 3.36 -13.26 -3.73
CA PHE A 205 2.17 -12.64 -3.17
C PHE A 205 0.99 -13.60 -3.10
N PHE A 206 0.10 -13.35 -2.15
CA PHE A 206 -1.29 -13.81 -2.21
C PHE A 206 -2.20 -12.74 -1.62
N SER A 207 -3.48 -12.80 -1.97
CA SER A 207 -4.51 -11.91 -1.44
C SER A 207 -5.52 -12.72 -0.65
N ALA A 208 -5.87 -12.24 0.55
CA ALA A 208 -6.92 -12.82 1.37
C ALA A 208 -8.12 -11.87 1.47
N SER A 209 -9.32 -12.43 1.31
CA SER A 209 -10.58 -11.72 1.50
C SER A 209 -10.82 -11.43 2.98
N CYS A 210 -11.26 -10.20 3.27
CA CYS A 210 -11.68 -9.76 4.59
C CYS A 210 -13.08 -10.26 4.98
N GLU A 211 -13.77 -11.05 4.16
CA GLU A 211 -15.08 -11.64 4.54
C GLU A 211 -14.99 -12.46 5.83
N GLN A 212 -13.84 -13.12 6.06
CA GLN A 212 -13.57 -13.89 7.27
C GLN A 212 -13.52 -13.01 8.54
N LEU A 213 -13.18 -11.72 8.41
CA LEU A 213 -13.24 -10.75 9.52
C LEU A 213 -14.69 -10.49 9.97
N ARG A 214 -15.66 -10.59 9.05
CA ARG A 214 -17.08 -10.40 9.39
C ARG A 214 -17.63 -11.59 10.18
N ALA A 215 -17.24 -12.81 9.80
CA ALA A 215 -17.76 -14.04 10.40
C ALA A 215 -17.40 -14.19 11.89
N SER A 216 -16.27 -13.61 12.33
CA SER A 216 -15.76 -13.66 13.71
C SER A 216 -16.43 -12.69 14.68
N GLY A 217 -17.22 -11.72 14.21
CA GLY A 217 -17.78 -10.63 15.03
C GLY A 217 -19.22 -10.81 15.55
N GLN A 218 -19.88 -11.96 15.28
CA GLN A 218 -21.30 -12.23 15.57
C GLN A 218 -22.32 -11.26 14.93
N SER A 219 -22.86 -11.68 13.78
CA SER A 219 -24.29 -11.69 13.47
C SER A 219 -24.43 -12.39 12.12
N GLN A 220 -24.90 -13.64 12.11
CA GLN A 220 -25.40 -14.24 10.88
C GLN A 220 -26.67 -13.47 10.52
N SER A 221 -26.55 -12.42 9.70
CA SER A 221 -27.70 -11.97 8.93
C SER A 221 -28.08 -13.11 8.01
N ALA A 222 -29.15 -13.82 8.38
CA ALA A 222 -29.82 -14.74 7.49
C ALA A 222 -30.05 -14.01 6.15
N GLN A 223 -29.68 -14.66 5.05
CA GLN A 223 -29.79 -14.19 3.66
C GLN A 223 -28.61 -13.36 3.11
N GLY A 224 -27.49 -14.02 2.87
CA GLY A 224 -27.01 -14.32 1.50
C GLY A 224 -26.80 -13.20 0.47
N LEU A 225 -26.86 -11.93 0.83
CA LEU A 225 -26.55 -10.82 -0.09
C LEU A 225 -25.49 -9.91 0.56
N VAL A 226 -24.22 -10.15 0.23
CA VAL A 226 -23.15 -9.19 0.54
C VAL A 226 -23.43 -7.93 -0.27
N ARG A 227 -23.94 -6.88 0.36
CA ARG A 227 -24.04 -5.57 -0.30
C ARG A 227 -22.66 -4.92 -0.29
N SER A 228 -22.33 -4.19 -1.35
CA SER A 228 -21.12 -3.35 -1.41
C SER A 228 -21.05 -2.32 -0.28
N GLU A 229 -22.15 -2.10 0.45
CA GLU A 229 -22.28 -1.20 1.59
C GLU A 229 -21.70 -1.76 2.90
N ASP A 230 -21.32 -3.05 2.95
CA ASP A 230 -20.77 -3.69 4.16
C ASP A 230 -19.23 -3.82 4.16
N MET A 231 -18.51 -3.04 3.33
CA MET A 231 -17.05 -3.21 3.15
C MET A 231 -16.28 -3.03 4.46
N VAL A 232 -15.31 -3.93 4.66
CA VAL A 232 -14.36 -3.85 5.78
C VAL A 232 -13.23 -2.94 5.36
N THR A 233 -13.11 -1.80 6.04
CA THR A 233 -12.02 -0.86 5.83
C THR A 233 -10.93 -1.10 6.84
N VAL A 234 -9.80 -1.62 6.36
CA VAL A 234 -8.60 -1.75 7.18
C VAL A 234 -8.07 -0.35 7.49
N LEU A 235 -7.96 -0.03 8.78
CA LEU A 235 -7.41 1.24 9.27
C LEU A 235 -5.91 1.12 9.56
N SER A 236 -5.49 0.00 10.16
CA SER A 236 -4.08 -0.29 10.47
C SER A 236 -3.88 -1.79 10.67
N MET A 237 -2.65 -2.27 10.46
CA MET A 237 -2.26 -3.66 10.69
C MET A 237 -0.84 -3.75 11.22
N ALA A 238 -0.59 -4.71 12.08
CA ALA A 238 0.76 -5.02 12.57
C ALA A 238 0.88 -6.51 12.87
N PHE A 239 2.01 -7.12 12.50
CA PHE A 239 2.33 -8.47 12.95
C PHE A 239 2.58 -8.47 14.45
N MET A 240 2.07 -9.48 15.15
CA MET A 240 2.24 -9.59 16.59
C MET A 240 3.68 -10.03 16.91
N PRO A 241 4.39 -9.31 17.80
CA PRO A 241 5.77 -9.62 18.17
C PRO A 241 5.80 -10.82 19.13
N LEU A 242 5.64 -12.02 18.58
CA LEU A 242 5.78 -13.26 19.32
C LEU A 242 7.26 -13.56 19.56
N ARG A 243 7.61 -14.19 20.69
CA ARG A 243 9.00 -14.60 20.95
C ARG A 243 9.59 -15.51 19.86
N SER A 244 8.73 -16.32 19.25
CA SER A 244 9.06 -17.21 18.14
C SER A 244 8.77 -16.59 16.78
N GLU A 245 8.29 -15.34 16.71
CA GLU A 245 7.73 -14.65 15.54
C GLU A 245 6.49 -15.32 14.90
N VAL A 246 6.25 -16.60 15.20
CA VAL A 246 5.12 -17.40 14.73
C VAL A 246 4.41 -18.09 15.89
N ASN A 247 3.18 -18.51 15.67
CA ASN A 247 2.39 -19.29 16.64
C ASN A 247 2.92 -20.73 16.78
N ILE A 248 2.25 -21.55 17.60
CA ILE A 248 2.64 -22.95 17.83
C ILE A 248 2.59 -23.84 16.59
N GLU A 249 1.89 -23.42 15.53
CA GLU A 249 1.74 -24.11 14.25
C GLU A 249 2.72 -23.58 13.18
N GLY A 250 3.57 -22.60 13.53
CA GLY A 250 4.53 -22.02 12.60
C GLY A 250 3.99 -20.87 11.75
N ASN A 251 2.79 -20.36 12.05
CA ASN A 251 2.14 -19.29 11.29
C ASN A 251 2.29 -17.92 11.97
N PRO A 252 2.58 -16.83 11.24
CA PRO A 252 2.60 -15.49 11.81
C PRO A 252 1.19 -15.04 12.18
N MET A 253 1.11 -14.14 13.17
CA MET A 253 -0.17 -13.58 13.63
C MET A 253 -0.24 -12.11 13.29
N LEU A 254 -1.37 -11.67 12.73
CA LEU A 254 -1.62 -10.31 12.28
C LEU A 254 -2.72 -9.68 13.14
N ALA A 255 -2.40 -8.58 13.81
CA ALA A 255 -3.38 -7.71 14.45
C ALA A 255 -3.90 -6.69 13.42
N ILE A 256 -5.21 -6.55 13.32
CA ILE A 256 -5.89 -5.70 12.35
C ILE A 256 -6.89 -4.81 13.08
N LEU A 257 -6.73 -3.51 12.88
CA LEU A 257 -7.72 -2.51 13.22
C LEU A 257 -8.54 -2.21 11.97
N HIS A 258 -9.84 -2.46 12.00
CA HIS A 258 -10.73 -2.21 10.87
C HIS A 258 -12.04 -1.54 11.29
N ALA A 259 -12.58 -0.71 10.41
CA ALA A 259 -13.92 -0.19 10.52
C ALA A 259 -14.88 -1.07 9.70
N ASN A 260 -16.01 -1.43 10.29
CA ASN A 260 -17.14 -1.93 9.53
C ASN A 260 -18.04 -0.75 9.20
N THR A 261 -18.15 -0.43 7.92
CA THR A 261 -19.26 0.40 7.44
C THR A 261 -20.45 -0.52 7.27
N GLY A 262 -21.46 -0.40 8.11
CA GLY A 262 -22.68 -1.19 8.04
C GLY A 262 -23.87 -0.36 8.50
N TYR A 263 -25.09 -0.81 8.17
CA TYR A 263 -26.34 -0.05 8.32
C TYR A 263 -26.63 0.49 9.75
N LEU A 264 -25.95 -0.01 10.79
CA LEU A 264 -26.20 0.33 12.19
C LEU A 264 -25.10 1.17 12.88
N GLY A 265 -24.07 1.62 12.15
CA GLY A 265 -23.02 2.50 12.69
C GLY A 265 -21.60 2.05 12.32
N GLN A 266 -20.64 2.98 12.38
CA GLN A 266 -19.23 2.69 12.15
C GLN A 266 -18.60 2.12 13.41
N ALA A 267 -18.56 0.79 13.52
CA ALA A 267 -17.83 0.14 14.60
C ALA A 267 -16.36 -0.06 14.21
N VAL A 268 -15.44 0.39 15.07
CA VAL A 268 -14.01 0.12 14.94
C VAL A 268 -13.66 -1.12 15.75
N ASN A 269 -13.11 -2.14 15.09
CA ASN A 269 -12.80 -3.43 15.68
C ASN A 269 -11.30 -3.70 15.61
N LEU A 270 -10.76 -4.26 16.69
CA LEU A 270 -9.42 -4.85 16.72
C LEU A 270 -9.54 -6.36 16.76
N GLN A 271 -8.95 -7.02 15.77
CA GLN A 271 -8.96 -8.47 15.64
C GLN A 271 -7.55 -9.00 15.44
N CYS A 272 -7.29 -10.23 15.87
CA CYS A 272 -6.09 -10.97 15.52
C CYS A 272 -6.44 -12.16 14.64
N LEU A 273 -5.59 -12.38 13.65
CA LEU A 273 -5.69 -13.46 12.67
C LEU A 273 -4.40 -14.26 12.64
N VAL A 274 -4.52 -15.54 12.37
CA VAL A 274 -3.41 -16.40 11.95
C VAL A 274 -3.31 -16.31 10.43
N VAL A 275 -2.14 -16.01 9.91
CA VAL A 275 -1.90 -15.97 8.46
C VAL A 275 -1.35 -17.33 8.04
N ASN A 276 -2.17 -18.13 7.37
CA ASN A 276 -1.76 -19.44 6.87
C ASN A 276 -1.13 -19.26 5.48
N LEU A 277 0.21 -19.26 5.46
CA LEU A 277 0.98 -18.98 4.23
C LEU A 277 0.85 -20.12 3.21
N ASP A 278 0.75 -21.37 3.67
CA ASP A 278 0.64 -22.55 2.80
C ASP A 278 -0.71 -22.59 2.07
N LYS A 279 -1.78 -22.17 2.75
CA LYS A 279 -3.13 -22.12 2.17
C LYS A 279 -3.47 -20.78 1.52
N GLY A 280 -2.70 -19.73 1.79
CA GLY A 280 -3.03 -18.36 1.39
C GLY A 280 -4.32 -17.84 2.02
N THR A 281 -4.60 -18.22 3.28
CA THR A 281 -5.85 -17.89 3.97
C THR A 281 -5.62 -17.19 5.31
N LEU A 282 -6.64 -16.48 5.79
CA LEU A 282 -6.69 -15.95 7.15
C LEU A 282 -7.54 -16.87 8.03
N GLU A 283 -7.01 -17.23 9.19
CA GLU A 283 -7.72 -18.05 10.16
C GLU A 283 -7.92 -17.24 11.46
N PRO A 284 -8.99 -17.49 12.23
CA PRO A 284 -9.22 -16.78 13.49
C PRO A 284 -8.04 -16.91 14.47
N GLY A 285 -7.59 -15.78 15.02
CA GLY A 285 -6.54 -15.75 16.03
C GLY A 285 -7.00 -16.11 17.45
N PRO A 286 -6.08 -16.10 18.42
CA PRO A 286 -6.33 -16.60 19.78
C PRO A 286 -7.24 -15.70 20.64
N TRP A 287 -7.60 -14.50 20.17
CA TRP A 287 -8.47 -13.57 20.89
C TRP A 287 -9.56 -13.01 19.99
N ILE A 288 -10.75 -12.90 20.59
CA ILE A 288 -11.99 -12.47 19.93
C ILE A 288 -11.89 -10.99 19.57
N ALA A 289 -12.48 -10.62 18.43
CA ALA A 289 -12.59 -9.23 17.99
C ALA A 289 -13.16 -8.34 19.10
N ARG A 290 -12.49 -7.22 19.36
CA ARG A 290 -12.91 -6.23 20.35
C ARG A 290 -13.43 -5.00 19.64
N ASN A 291 -14.67 -4.61 19.91
CA ASN A 291 -15.19 -3.31 19.51
C ASN A 291 -14.50 -2.23 20.39
N LEU A 292 -13.74 -1.34 19.76
CA LEU A 292 -13.00 -0.27 20.40
C LEU A 292 -13.76 1.06 20.40
N HIS A 293 -14.67 1.26 19.45
CA HIS A 293 -15.49 2.46 19.36
C HIS A 293 -16.80 2.12 18.62
N PRO A 294 -17.98 2.39 19.22
CA PRO A 294 -19.27 2.21 18.56
C PRO A 294 -19.57 3.27 17.49
#